data_AF-A0A9E3NCT7-F1
#
_entry.id   AF-A0A9E3NCT7-F1
#
_cell.length_a   1.000
_cell.length_b   1.000
_cell.length_c   1.000
_cell.angle_alpha   90.00
_cell.angle_beta   90.00
_cell.angle_gamma   90.00
#
_symmetry.space_group_name_H-M   'P 1'
#
loop_
_entity.id
_entity.type
_entity.pdbx_description
1 polymer ?
#
loop_
_entity_poly.entity_id
_entity_poly.type
_entity_poly.pdbx_seq_one_letter_code
_entity_poly.pdbx_strand_id
1 'polypeptide(L)'
;IFCEGTAVAPFVHAALLFPGDPTDPKNVPVQFGYRPPRDYVPTDARQLPDGRIIVLQRRFGVLAGFAAAVSIVDPRAISEGATVDGEAIAELKPPLNVDNMEGISITREGDKVIVWMISDDNQIALERTLLLKFELLEPAR
;
A
#
# COMPACT_ATOMS: atom_id res chain seq x y z
N ILE A 1 -0.68 -4.48 9.98
CA ILE A 1 0.24 -3.85 9.01
C ILE A 1 -0.13 -2.37 8.98
N PHE A 2 0.83 -1.48 9.16
CA PHE A 2 0.67 -0.02 9.10
C PHE A 2 1.80 0.49 8.18
N CYS A 3 1.54 1.45 7.29
CA CYS A 3 2.53 1.83 6.29
C CYS A 3 2.69 3.34 6.09
N GLU A 4 3.30 3.98 7.08
CA GLU A 4 4.22 5.11 6.83
C GLU A 4 5.57 4.74 7.44
N GLY A 5 6.65 4.90 6.69
CA GLY A 5 7.99 4.48 7.10
C GLY A 5 9.06 5.47 6.69
N THR A 6 9.97 5.79 7.62
CA THR A 6 11.15 6.61 7.33
C THR A 6 12.01 5.93 6.25
N ALA A 7 12.54 6.72 5.32
CA ALA A 7 13.51 6.22 4.35
C ALA A 7 14.78 5.75 5.09
N VAL A 8 15.17 4.49 4.88
CA VAL A 8 16.37 3.87 5.50
C VAL A 8 17.53 3.68 4.52
N ALA A 9 17.23 3.74 3.23
CA ALA A 9 18.19 3.79 2.13
C ALA A 9 17.52 4.50 0.92
N PRO A 10 18.26 4.84 -0.15
CA PRO A 10 17.64 5.41 -1.35
C PRO A 10 16.48 4.56 -1.86
N PHE A 11 15.28 5.14 -1.88
CA PHE A 11 14.03 4.49 -2.31
C PHE A 11 13.60 3.27 -1.48
N VAL A 12 14.09 3.12 -0.24
CA VAL A 12 13.70 2.02 0.67
C VAL A 12 13.16 2.60 1.96
N HIS A 13 11.99 2.13 2.38
CA HIS A 13 11.29 2.55 3.59
C HIS A 13 11.39 1.47 4.66
N ALA A 14 11.56 1.86 5.93
CA ALA A 14 11.43 0.93 7.04
C ALA A 14 10.01 0.33 7.07
N ALA A 15 9.92 -0.97 7.26
CA ALA A 15 8.66 -1.68 7.40
C ALA A 15 8.74 -2.69 8.55
N LEU A 16 7.60 -2.91 9.21
CA LEU A 16 7.46 -3.83 10.34
C LEU A 16 6.35 -4.83 10.04
N LEU A 17 6.65 -6.12 10.17
CA LEU A 17 5.66 -7.18 10.12
C LEU A 17 5.45 -7.74 11.53
N PHE A 18 4.27 -7.49 12.10
CA PHE A 18 3.89 -8.04 13.40
C PHE A 18 3.22 -9.41 13.22
N PRO A 19 3.52 -10.39 14.09
CA PRO A 19 2.86 -11.70 14.08
C PRO A 19 1.42 -11.66 14.64
N GLY A 20 1.00 -10.53 15.20
CA GLY A 20 -0.31 -10.33 15.83
C GLY A 20 -0.60 -8.87 16.13
N ASP A 21 -1.41 -8.61 17.16
CA ASP A 21 -1.74 -7.27 17.64
C ASP A 21 -0.47 -6.52 18.09
N PRO A 22 -0.11 -5.38 17.47
CA PRO A 22 1.09 -4.64 17.80
C PRO A 22 1.06 -3.99 19.20
N THR A 23 -0.09 -3.97 19.87
CA THR A 23 -0.21 -3.47 21.25
C THR A 23 0.12 -4.53 22.30
N ASP A 24 0.14 -5.82 21.94
CA ASP A 24 0.64 -6.88 22.82
C ASP A 24 2.18 -6.96 22.72
N PRO A 25 2.93 -6.69 23.81
CA PRO A 25 4.39 -6.68 23.79
C PRO A 25 5.03 -8.04 23.46
N LYS A 26 4.27 -9.14 23.48
CA LYS A 26 4.74 -10.47 23.03
C LYS A 26 4.92 -10.54 21.51
N ASN A 27 4.22 -9.68 20.77
CA ASN A 27 4.27 -9.64 19.31
C ASN A 27 5.45 -8.77 18.85
N VAL A 28 6.66 -9.33 18.95
CA VAL A 28 7.88 -8.66 18.44
C VAL A 28 7.82 -8.63 16.90
N PRO A 29 7.95 -7.46 16.26
CA PRO A 29 7.90 -7.36 14.80
C PRO A 29 9.20 -7.85 14.16
N VAL A 30 9.09 -8.34 12.93
CA VAL A 30 10.24 -8.47 12.01
C VAL A 30 10.44 -7.14 11.32
N GLN A 31 11.67 -6.61 11.36
CA GLN A 31 12.02 -5.36 10.68
C GLN A 31 12.69 -5.66 9.34
N PHE A 32 12.21 -4.98 8.29
CA PHE A 32 12.71 -5.13 6.94
C PHE A 32 12.63 -3.79 6.19
N GLY A 33 13.27 -3.71 5.02
CA GLY A 33 13.13 -2.60 4.09
C GLY A 33 12.08 -2.92 3.02
N TYR A 34 11.16 -2.01 2.74
CA TYR A 34 10.26 -2.11 1.60
C TYR A 34 10.70 -1.13 0.50
N ARG A 35 10.83 -1.64 -0.73
CA ARG A 35 11.12 -0.82 -1.92
C ARG A 35 9.85 -0.70 -2.77
N PRO A 36 9.16 0.45 -2.75
CA PRO A 36 8.06 0.70 -3.67
C PRO A 36 8.58 0.92 -5.11
N PRO A 37 7.70 0.86 -6.13
CA PRO A 37 7.90 1.51 -7.41
C PRO A 37 8.54 2.89 -7.29
N ARG A 38 9.42 3.20 -8.25
CA ARG A 38 10.23 4.42 -8.21
C ARG A 38 9.37 5.67 -8.07
N ASP A 39 9.82 6.60 -7.22
CA ASP A 39 9.19 7.89 -6.90
C ASP A 39 7.84 7.79 -6.16
N TYR A 40 7.40 6.59 -5.76
CA TYR A 40 6.26 6.41 -4.88
C TYR A 40 6.72 6.22 -3.44
N VAL A 41 5.86 6.60 -2.50
CA VAL A 41 5.99 6.31 -1.07
C VAL A 41 4.80 5.45 -0.62
N PRO A 42 5.01 4.42 0.21
CA PRO A 42 3.90 3.65 0.76
C PRO A 42 3.07 4.51 1.72
N THR A 43 1.74 4.29 1.70
CA THR A 43 0.78 5.03 2.54
C THR A 43 -0.10 4.11 3.39
N ASP A 44 -0.43 2.91 2.91
CA ASP A 44 -1.12 1.90 3.73
C ASP A 44 -0.88 0.49 3.18
N ALA A 45 -1.15 -0.54 3.98
CA ALA A 45 -1.06 -1.93 3.53
C ALA A 45 -2.00 -2.86 4.31
N ARG A 46 -2.48 -3.91 3.63
CA ARG A 46 -3.35 -4.94 4.21
C ARG A 46 -2.93 -6.34 3.81
N GLN A 47 -3.26 -7.30 4.66
CA GLN A 47 -3.13 -8.71 4.31
C GLN A 47 -4.35 -9.14 3.49
N LEU A 48 -4.09 -9.78 2.35
CA LEU A 48 -5.10 -10.44 1.53
C LEU A 48 -5.54 -11.78 2.14
N PRO A 49 -6.71 -12.32 1.76
CA PRO A 49 -7.19 -13.59 2.30
C PRO A 49 -6.27 -14.80 2.07
N ASP A 50 -5.38 -14.74 1.07
CA ASP A 50 -4.40 -15.78 0.77
C ASP A 50 -3.05 -15.57 1.49
N GLY A 51 -2.95 -14.54 2.33
CA GLY A 51 -1.76 -14.22 3.11
C GLY A 51 -0.79 -13.24 2.46
N ARG A 52 -0.93 -12.95 1.14
CA ARG A 52 -0.14 -11.91 0.47
C ARG A 52 -0.42 -10.54 1.08
N ILE A 53 0.48 -9.58 0.89
CA ILE A 53 0.31 -8.22 1.40
C ILE A 53 0.04 -7.30 0.21
N ILE A 54 -1.07 -6.57 0.23
CA ILE A 54 -1.36 -5.51 -0.73
C ILE A 54 -0.94 -4.17 -0.12
N VAL A 55 -0.16 -3.40 -0.88
CA VAL A 55 0.42 -2.13 -0.44
C VAL A 55 -0.12 -1.02 -1.33
N LEU A 56 -0.71 0.00 -0.71
CA LEU A 56 -1.04 1.26 -1.32
C LEU A 56 0.14 2.21 -1.19
N GLN A 57 0.37 2.96 -2.25
CA GLN A 57 1.46 3.91 -2.33
C GLN A 57 1.06 5.08 -3.21
N ARG A 58 1.63 6.23 -2.91
CA ARG A 58 1.28 7.51 -3.52
C ARG A 58 2.51 8.24 -4.02
N ARG A 59 2.31 9.05 -5.04
CA ARG A 59 3.27 10.03 -5.53
C ARG A 59 2.55 11.36 -5.73
N PHE A 60 3.25 12.45 -5.42
CA PHE A 60 2.79 13.80 -5.71
C PHE A 60 3.88 14.56 -6.46
N GLY A 61 3.49 15.26 -7.51
CA GLY A 61 4.35 16.22 -8.19
C GLY A 61 3.60 17.51 -8.48
N VAL A 62 4.22 18.67 -8.26
CA VAL A 62 3.59 19.99 -8.40
C VAL A 62 2.88 20.18 -9.76
N LEU A 63 3.49 19.70 -10.85
CA LEU A 63 2.89 19.77 -12.20
C LEU A 63 2.13 18.49 -12.59
N ALA A 64 2.52 17.34 -12.06
CA ALA A 64 1.95 16.04 -12.43
C ALA A 64 0.68 15.69 -11.63
N GLY A 65 0.42 16.40 -10.53
CA GLY A 65 -0.62 16.08 -9.57
C GLY A 65 -0.31 14.80 -8.78
N PHE A 66 -1.38 14.18 -8.28
CA PHE A 66 -1.32 12.90 -7.57
C PHE A 66 -1.29 11.71 -8.52
N ALA A 67 -0.60 10.67 -8.11
CA ALA A 67 -0.73 9.32 -8.63
C ALA A 67 -0.71 8.32 -7.47
N ALA A 68 -1.36 7.18 -7.67
CA ALA A 68 -1.34 6.08 -6.73
C ALA A 68 -0.92 4.80 -7.47
N ALA A 69 -0.24 3.91 -6.77
CA ALA A 69 0.02 2.57 -7.26
C ALA A 69 -0.36 1.55 -6.19
N VAL A 70 -0.66 0.34 -6.64
CA VAL A 70 -0.97 -0.79 -5.77
C VAL A 70 -0.01 -1.91 -6.12
N SER A 71 0.63 -2.46 -5.10
CA SER A 71 1.62 -3.53 -5.25
C SER A 71 1.24 -4.73 -4.38
N ILE A 72 1.67 -5.92 -4.79
CA ILE A 72 1.58 -7.16 -4.03
C ILE A 72 2.97 -7.57 -3.53
N VAL A 73 3.06 -7.88 -2.25
CA VAL A 73 4.28 -8.38 -1.61
C VAL A 73 4.03 -9.81 -1.14
N ASP A 74 4.95 -10.70 -1.47
CA ASP A 74 4.98 -12.06 -0.93
C ASP A 74 5.62 -12.04 0.47
N PRO A 75 4.88 -12.38 1.54
CA PRO A 75 5.42 -12.36 2.89
C PRO A 75 6.58 -13.36 3.10
N ARG A 76 6.74 -14.35 2.21
CA ARG A 76 7.87 -15.30 2.28
C ARG A 76 9.21 -14.66 1.97
N ALA A 77 9.22 -13.50 1.31
CA ALA A 77 10.44 -12.72 1.08
C ALA A 77 10.83 -11.87 2.31
N ILE A 78 9.95 -11.76 3.32
CA ILE A 78 10.19 -10.94 4.50
C ILE A 78 11.03 -11.73 5.51
N SER A 79 12.23 -11.21 5.77
CA SER A 79 13.10 -11.65 6.86
C SER A 79 13.83 -10.44 7.45
N GLU A 80 14.38 -10.61 8.65
CA GLU A 80 15.10 -9.54 9.34
C GLU A 80 16.19 -8.92 8.45
N GLY A 81 16.15 -7.60 8.28
CA GLY A 81 17.11 -6.84 7.48
C GLY A 81 17.01 -7.02 5.95
N ALA A 82 16.10 -7.85 5.44
CA ALA A 82 15.89 -8.00 4.01
C ALA A 82 15.32 -6.71 3.41
N THR A 83 15.62 -6.45 2.13
CA THR A 83 14.85 -5.47 1.34
C THR A 83 13.92 -6.23 0.41
N VAL A 84 12.62 -5.93 0.49
CA VAL A 84 11.56 -6.60 -0.25
C VAL A 84 10.95 -5.63 -1.25
N ASP A 85 10.83 -6.09 -2.49
CA ASP A 85 10.15 -5.39 -3.56
C ASP A 85 8.68 -5.81 -3.64
N GLY A 86 7.80 -4.90 -4.07
CA GLY A 86 6.42 -5.20 -4.42
C GLY A 86 6.25 -5.40 -5.93
N GLU A 87 5.41 -6.34 -6.33
CA GLU A 87 4.93 -6.48 -7.71
C GLU A 87 3.80 -5.47 -7.93
N ALA A 88 4.04 -4.43 -8.74
CA ALA A 88 3.01 -3.45 -9.07
C ALA A 88 1.90 -4.09 -9.93
N ILE A 89 0.66 -4.02 -9.46
CA ILE A 89 -0.52 -4.59 -10.14
C ILE A 89 -1.47 -3.53 -10.71
N ALA A 90 -1.38 -2.29 -10.25
CA ALA A 90 -2.17 -1.17 -10.77
C ALA A 90 -1.47 0.18 -10.57
N GLU A 91 -1.74 1.12 -11.48
CA GLU A 91 -1.37 2.53 -11.37
C GLU A 91 -2.57 3.41 -11.72
N LEU A 92 -2.93 4.32 -10.82
CA LEU A 92 -3.94 5.34 -11.02
C LEU A 92 -3.23 6.69 -11.15
N LYS A 93 -3.36 7.30 -12.32
CA LYS A 93 -2.84 8.64 -12.61
C LYS A 93 -3.80 9.37 -13.54
N PRO A 94 -3.77 10.71 -13.62
CA PRO A 94 -4.57 11.45 -14.58
C PRO A 94 -4.45 10.83 -16.00
N PRO A 95 -5.57 10.63 -16.71
CA PRO A 95 -6.92 11.18 -16.45
C PRO A 95 -7.83 10.31 -15.55
N LEU A 96 -7.33 9.23 -14.94
CA LEU A 96 -8.12 8.43 -14.00
C LEU A 96 -8.44 9.23 -12.73
N ASN A 97 -9.52 8.86 -12.03
CA ASN A 97 -9.81 9.41 -10.71
C ASN A 97 -8.73 8.96 -9.73
N VAL A 98 -7.97 9.91 -9.23
CA VAL A 98 -6.95 9.73 -8.19
C VAL A 98 -6.79 11.04 -7.44
N ASP A 99 -6.43 10.95 -6.17
CA ASP A 99 -6.10 12.09 -5.33
C ASP A 99 -5.07 11.64 -4.28
N ASN A 100 -5.01 12.32 -3.13
CA ASN A 100 -4.16 12.00 -2.00
C ASN A 100 -4.51 10.64 -1.34
N MET A 101 -4.33 9.51 -2.06
CA MET A 101 -4.70 8.17 -1.59
C MET A 101 -3.86 7.72 -0.38
N GLU A 102 -4.50 7.53 0.76
CA GLU A 102 -3.85 7.26 2.06
C GLU A 102 -4.38 6.01 2.77
N GLY A 103 -5.52 5.44 2.35
CA GLY A 103 -6.07 4.25 3.01
C GLY A 103 -6.45 3.14 2.05
N ILE A 104 -6.19 1.90 2.46
CA ILE A 104 -6.61 0.68 1.74
C ILE A 104 -7.29 -0.32 2.69
N SER A 105 -8.38 -0.92 2.22
CA SER A 105 -9.08 -1.97 2.97
C SER A 105 -9.55 -3.09 2.06
N ILE A 106 -9.62 -4.29 2.62
CA ILE A 106 -9.97 -5.51 1.89
C ILE A 106 -11.22 -6.12 2.50
N THR A 107 -12.20 -6.41 1.65
CA THR A 107 -13.46 -7.08 2.02
C THR A 107 -13.76 -8.20 1.03
N ARG A 108 -14.79 -9.01 1.31
CA ARG A 108 -15.28 -10.04 0.38
C ARG A 108 -16.73 -9.78 0.03
N GLU A 109 -17.06 -9.95 -1.25
CA GLU A 109 -18.42 -9.92 -1.76
C GLU A 109 -18.67 -11.20 -2.56
N GLY A 110 -19.21 -12.22 -1.87
CA GLY A 110 -19.25 -13.57 -2.42
C GLY A 110 -17.84 -14.16 -2.55
N ASP A 111 -17.50 -14.61 -3.75
CA ASP A 111 -16.16 -15.14 -4.10
C ASP A 111 -15.14 -14.02 -4.36
N LYS A 112 -15.59 -12.79 -4.61
CA LYS A 112 -14.76 -11.66 -5.00
C LYS A 112 -13.96 -11.08 -3.84
N VAL A 113 -12.71 -10.72 -4.12
CA VAL A 113 -11.88 -9.89 -3.24
C VAL A 113 -12.07 -8.44 -3.64
N ILE A 114 -12.56 -7.63 -2.71
CA ILE A 114 -12.85 -6.21 -2.96
C ILE A 114 -11.80 -5.35 -2.28
N VAL A 115 -11.17 -4.48 -3.07
CA VAL A 115 -10.21 -3.47 -2.63
C VAL A 115 -10.93 -2.13 -2.54
N TRP A 116 -10.93 -1.54 -1.36
CA TRP A 116 -11.37 -0.19 -1.10
C TRP A 116 -10.15 0.72 -0.98
N MET A 117 -10.20 1.87 -1.63
CA MET A 117 -9.19 2.92 -1.50
C MET A 117 -9.86 4.22 -1.13
N ILE A 118 -9.26 4.98 -0.20
CA ILE A 118 -9.75 6.29 0.22
C ILE A 118 -8.62 7.33 0.10
N SER A 119 -8.97 8.51 -0.40
CA SER A 119 -8.09 9.67 -0.26
C SER A 119 -8.27 10.36 1.08
N ASP A 120 -7.16 10.87 1.59
CA ASP A 120 -7.21 11.83 2.67
C ASP A 120 -7.78 13.17 2.19
N ASP A 121 -8.35 13.89 3.14
CA ASP A 121 -8.88 15.22 2.96
C ASP A 121 -7.99 16.17 3.77
N ASN A 122 -6.91 16.67 3.17
CA ASN A 122 -6.06 17.69 3.81
C ASN A 122 -6.81 19.03 4.00
N GLN A 123 -8.12 19.10 3.74
CA GLN A 123 -8.97 20.29 3.84
C GLN A 123 -8.52 21.43 2.92
N ILE A 124 -7.79 21.11 1.85
CA ILE A 124 -7.37 22.06 0.82
C ILE A 124 -8.35 21.94 -0.35
N ALA A 125 -8.84 23.09 -0.85
CA ALA A 125 -9.87 23.14 -1.89
C ALA A 125 -9.51 22.46 -3.24
N LEU A 126 -8.26 22.06 -3.44
CA LEU A 126 -7.79 21.39 -4.65
C LEU A 126 -7.91 19.86 -4.57
N GLU A 127 -7.93 19.29 -3.36
CA GLU A 127 -8.03 17.85 -3.13
C GLU A 127 -9.49 17.40 -3.11
N ARG A 128 -9.74 16.18 -3.57
CA ARG A 128 -11.04 15.53 -3.57
C ARG A 128 -11.04 14.41 -2.55
N THR A 129 -12.11 14.33 -1.76
CA THR A 129 -12.44 13.12 -1.01
C THR A 129 -13.00 12.06 -1.96
N LEU A 130 -12.25 10.98 -2.17
CA LEU A 130 -12.58 9.86 -3.03
C LEU A 130 -12.70 8.60 -2.19
N LEU A 131 -13.74 7.80 -2.48
CA LEU A 131 -13.83 6.41 -2.06
C LEU A 131 -13.99 5.55 -3.31
N LEU A 132 -12.96 4.76 -3.62
CA LEU A 132 -12.93 3.89 -4.79
C LEU A 132 -13.07 2.44 -4.37
N LYS A 133 -13.71 1.65 -5.24
CA LYS A 133 -13.96 0.21 -5.04
C LYS A 133 -13.54 -0.54 -6.29
N PHE A 134 -12.70 -1.56 -6.11
CA PHE A 134 -12.20 -2.42 -7.17
C PHE A 134 -12.38 -3.89 -6.81
N GLU A 135 -12.56 -4.73 -7.81
CA GLU A 135 -12.39 -6.18 -7.68
C GLU A 135 -10.92 -6.51 -7.96
N LEU A 136 -10.27 -7.22 -7.03
CA LEU A 136 -8.94 -7.77 -7.27
C LEU A 136 -9.09 -9.05 -8.08
N LEU A 137 -8.70 -8.99 -9.35
CA LEU A 137 -8.64 -10.16 -10.21
C LEU A 137 -7.30 -10.86 -9.99
N GLU A 138 -7.31 -12.19 -9.99
CA GLU A 138 -6.06 -12.94 -10.09
C GLU A 138 -5.39 -12.62 -11.44
N PRO A 139 -4.04 -12.62 -11.50
CA PRO A 139 -3.35 -12.47 -12.77
C PRO A 139 -3.89 -13.49 -13.77
N ALA A 140 -4.14 -13.05 -15.01
CA ALA A 140 -4.46 -13.99 -16.08
C ALA A 140 -3.29 -15.00 -16.17
N ARG A 141 -3.61 -16.28 -15.94
CA ARG A 141 -2.64 -17.38 -16.06
C ARG A 141 -2.10 -17.51 -17.48
#